data_AF-A0A9C9F9J0-F1
#
_entry.id   AF-A0A9C9F9J0-F1
#
_cell.length_a   1.000
_cell.length_b   1.000
_cell.length_c   1.000
_cell.angle_alpha   90.00
_cell.angle_beta   90.00
_cell.angle_gamma   90.00
#
_symmetry.space_group_name_H-M   'P 1'
#
loop_
_entity.id
_entity.type
_entity.pdbx_description
1 polymer ?
#
loop_
_entity_poly.entity_id
_entity_poly.type
_entity_poly.pdbx_seq_one_letter_code
_entity_poly.pdbx_strand_id
1 'polypeptide(L)'
;MEVLGQIYRRLLEINESGRRAVVLIDEVQMLNSGEIMEEFRGLLNMEMADGKMANFVFFGLPELEDVLALDEPLKQRVAMRIRLHSLSENNTIAYIRYRLHVAGSDDIFTDEALSRVYYFSRGIPRLINTICDNALLEGYLMKREKIDGSLMDTVAVDLGLKSET
;
A
#
# COMPACT_ATOMS: atom_id res chain seq x y z
N MET A 1 25.77 -6.89 2.88
CA MET A 1 26.28 -8.28 2.97
C MET A 1 25.93 -8.99 4.28
N GLU A 2 26.02 -8.39 5.49
CA GLU A 2 25.71 -9.14 6.73
C GLU A 2 24.23 -9.51 6.90
N VAL A 3 23.31 -8.61 6.52
CA VAL A 3 21.85 -8.81 6.68
C VAL A 3 21.31 -9.93 5.79
N LEU A 4 21.73 -10.01 4.53
CA LEU A 4 21.29 -11.06 3.60
C LEU A 4 21.74 -12.45 4.05
N GLY A 5 22.95 -12.57 4.62
CA GLY A 5 23.41 -13.80 5.26
C GLY A 5 22.64 -14.18 6.53
N GLN A 6 22.15 -13.20 7.30
CA GLN A 6 21.24 -13.46 8.43
C GLN A 6 19.87 -13.92 7.95
N ILE A 7 19.31 -13.28 6.92
CA ILE A 7 18.04 -13.70 6.29
C ILE A 7 18.17 -15.14 5.80
N TYR A 8 19.25 -15.46 5.09
CA TYR A 8 19.54 -16.81 4.60
C TYR A 8 19.48 -17.86 5.70
N ARG A 9 20.24 -17.67 6.80
CA ARG A 9 20.24 -18.60 7.94
C ARG A 9 18.86 -18.74 8.55
N ARG A 10 18.14 -17.62 8.68
CA ARG A 10 16.78 -17.65 9.24
C ARG A 10 15.80 -18.42 8.37
N LEU A 11 15.90 -18.30 7.04
CA LEU A 11 15.07 -19.07 6.13
C LEU A 11 15.37 -20.57 6.25
N LEU A 12 16.64 -20.96 6.46
CA LEU A 12 17.04 -22.36 6.70
C LEU A 12 16.38 -22.92 7.96
N GLU A 13 16.49 -22.23 9.08
CA GLU A 13 15.87 -22.65 10.34
C GLU A 13 14.35 -22.82 10.23
N ILE A 14 13.66 -21.90 9.53
CA ILE A 14 12.22 -21.99 9.31
C ILE A 14 11.89 -23.23 8.49
N ASN A 15 12.65 -23.50 7.43
CA ASN A 15 12.45 -24.66 6.60
C ASN A 15 12.72 -25.98 7.35
N GLU A 16 13.80 -26.05 8.12
CA GLU A 16 14.15 -27.21 8.97
C GLU A 16 13.06 -27.49 10.02
N SER A 17 12.31 -26.48 10.44
CA SER A 17 11.13 -26.65 11.30
C SER A 17 9.87 -27.16 10.59
N GLY A 18 9.95 -27.50 9.30
CA GLY A 18 8.84 -27.95 8.47
C GLY A 18 7.85 -26.84 8.10
N ARG A 19 8.28 -25.56 8.18
CA ARG A 19 7.46 -24.39 7.87
C ARG A 19 7.95 -23.70 6.61
N ARG A 20 7.05 -23.01 5.92
CA ARG A 20 7.38 -22.20 4.75
C ARG A 20 7.45 -20.72 5.11
N ALA A 21 8.48 -20.04 4.62
CA ALA A 21 8.65 -18.61 4.82
C ALA A 21 8.01 -17.79 3.68
N VAL A 22 7.41 -16.66 4.04
CA VAL A 22 7.03 -15.59 3.10
C VAL A 22 7.79 -14.34 3.50
N VAL A 23 8.59 -13.81 2.58
CA VAL A 23 9.41 -12.62 2.76
C VAL A 23 8.74 -11.45 2.05
N LEU A 24 8.33 -10.46 2.83
CA LEU A 24 7.74 -9.22 2.34
C LEU A 24 8.83 -8.14 2.33
N ILE A 25 9.08 -7.53 1.18
CA ILE A 25 10.07 -6.47 1.05
C ILE A 25 9.38 -5.24 0.50
N ASP A 26 9.33 -4.18 1.31
CA ASP A 26 8.75 -2.90 0.93
C ASP A 26 9.83 -1.94 0.41
N GLU A 27 9.38 -0.92 -0.33
CA GLU A 27 10.23 0.11 -0.93
C GLU A 27 11.38 -0.44 -1.77
N VAL A 28 11.15 -1.52 -2.54
CA VAL A 28 12.18 -2.20 -3.35
C VAL A 28 12.85 -1.26 -4.35
N GLN A 29 12.20 -0.19 -4.79
CA GLN A 29 12.81 0.83 -5.63
C GLN A 29 13.98 1.59 -4.95
N MET A 30 14.17 1.43 -3.63
CA MET A 30 15.35 1.93 -2.92
C MET A 30 16.57 1.02 -3.10
N LEU A 31 16.38 -0.22 -3.54
CA LEU A 31 17.43 -1.23 -3.74
C LEU A 31 18.10 -1.07 -5.12
N ASN A 32 18.57 0.13 -5.44
CA ASN A 32 19.17 0.51 -6.72
C ASN A 32 20.60 -0.04 -6.94
N SER A 33 20.85 -1.29 -6.59
CA SER A 33 22.15 -1.95 -6.76
C SER A 33 21.99 -3.32 -7.41
N GLY A 34 22.69 -3.53 -8.53
CA GLY A 34 22.73 -4.82 -9.22
C GLY A 34 23.29 -5.93 -8.33
N GLU A 35 24.30 -5.65 -7.50
CA GLU A 35 24.87 -6.63 -6.55
C GLU A 35 23.81 -7.15 -5.57
N ILE A 36 22.93 -6.26 -5.08
CA ILE A 36 21.84 -6.64 -4.18
C ILE A 36 20.82 -7.52 -4.92
N MET A 37 20.50 -7.20 -6.17
CA MET A 37 19.59 -8.01 -6.99
C MET A 37 20.17 -9.40 -7.29
N GLU A 38 21.47 -9.52 -7.51
CA GLU A 38 22.16 -10.80 -7.65
C GLU A 38 22.06 -11.65 -6.37
N GLU A 39 22.23 -11.04 -5.19
CA GLU A 39 22.03 -11.73 -3.91
C GLU A 39 20.59 -12.22 -3.75
N PHE A 40 19.57 -11.41 -4.12
CA PHE A 40 18.17 -11.85 -4.13
C PHE A 40 17.91 -12.99 -5.11
N ARG A 41 18.53 -12.97 -6.29
CA ARG A 41 18.49 -14.09 -7.23
C ARG A 41 19.05 -15.36 -6.61
N GLY A 42 20.12 -15.25 -5.82
CA GLY A 42 20.68 -16.34 -5.02
C GLY A 42 19.67 -16.92 -4.04
N LEU A 43 18.96 -16.08 -3.28
CA LEU A 43 17.93 -16.52 -2.34
C LEU A 43 16.72 -17.19 -3.03
N LEU A 44 16.31 -16.70 -4.20
CA LEU A 44 15.22 -17.28 -4.99
C LEU A 44 15.60 -18.57 -5.72
N ASN A 45 16.90 -18.79 -5.94
CA ASN A 45 17.46 -20.03 -6.51
C ASN A 45 17.48 -21.21 -5.54
N MET A 46 17.12 -20.99 -4.28
CA MET A 46 17.15 -22.04 -3.28
C MET A 46 15.97 -22.99 -3.48
N GLU A 47 16.24 -24.03 -4.25
CA GLU A 47 15.39 -25.19 -4.41
C GLU A 47 15.90 -26.31 -3.50
N MET A 48 15.03 -26.80 -2.62
CA MET A 48 15.25 -28.01 -1.84
C MET A 48 14.53 -29.19 -2.51
N ALA A 49 14.79 -30.40 -2.04
CA ALA A 49 14.20 -31.62 -2.62
C ALA A 49 12.65 -31.61 -2.65
N ASP A 50 11.99 -30.76 -1.86
CA ASP A 50 10.54 -30.59 -1.75
C ASP A 50 9.99 -29.28 -2.36
N GLY A 51 10.82 -28.48 -3.03
CA GLY A 51 10.43 -27.27 -3.77
C GLY A 51 11.16 -26.00 -3.35
N LYS A 52 10.54 -24.83 -3.65
CA LYS A 52 11.11 -23.52 -3.29
C LYS A 52 11.06 -23.27 -1.79
N MET A 53 12.18 -22.81 -1.25
CA MET A 53 12.38 -22.62 0.18
C MET A 53 11.63 -21.41 0.77
N ALA A 54 11.43 -20.35 -0.02
CA ALA A 54 10.72 -19.15 0.41
C ALA A 54 9.96 -18.49 -0.75
N ASN A 55 8.85 -17.82 -0.43
CA ASN A 55 8.15 -16.95 -1.36
C ASN A 55 8.51 -15.50 -1.06
N PHE A 56 8.87 -14.74 -2.09
CA PHE A 56 9.15 -13.32 -1.95
C PHE A 56 8.00 -12.50 -2.54
N VAL A 57 7.60 -11.45 -1.82
CA VAL A 57 6.65 -10.44 -2.31
C VAL A 57 7.33 -9.09 -2.23
N PHE A 58 7.50 -8.46 -3.38
CA PHE A 58 8.11 -7.15 -3.51
C PHE A 58 7.03 -6.09 -3.63
N PHE A 59 7.14 -5.05 -2.82
CA PHE A 59 6.30 -3.85 -2.84
C PHE A 59 7.17 -2.64 -3.10
N GLY A 60 6.56 -1.64 -3.71
CA GLY A 60 7.25 -0.39 -4.02
C GLY A 60 6.50 0.45 -5.02
N LEU A 61 7.13 1.55 -5.37
CA LEU A 61 6.68 2.46 -6.42
C LEU A 61 6.91 1.85 -7.83
N PRO A 62 6.31 2.41 -8.89
CA PRO A 62 6.47 1.89 -10.25
C PRO A 62 7.91 1.67 -10.72
N GLU A 63 8.87 2.44 -10.19
CA GLU A 63 10.32 2.34 -10.41
C GLU A 63 10.91 1.00 -9.96
N LEU A 64 10.17 0.21 -9.18
CA LEU A 64 10.52 -1.18 -8.83
C LEU A 64 10.79 -2.03 -10.09
N GLU A 65 10.07 -1.81 -11.18
CA GLU A 65 10.30 -2.54 -12.44
C GLU A 65 11.67 -2.22 -13.06
N ASP A 66 12.17 -1.00 -12.87
CA ASP A 66 13.50 -0.59 -13.31
C ASP A 66 14.59 -1.24 -12.45
N VAL A 67 14.34 -1.34 -11.14
CA VAL A 67 15.24 -2.06 -10.21
C VAL A 67 15.32 -3.54 -10.54
N LEU A 68 14.19 -4.20 -10.83
CA LEU A 68 14.19 -5.60 -11.26
C LEU A 68 14.89 -5.78 -12.60
N ALA A 69 14.86 -4.78 -13.48
CA ALA A 69 15.57 -4.83 -14.76
C ALA A 69 17.11 -4.74 -14.61
N LEU A 70 17.64 -4.44 -13.42
CA LEU A 70 19.07 -4.52 -13.13
C LEU A 70 19.60 -5.98 -13.17
N ASP A 71 18.73 -6.98 -12.94
CA ASP A 71 19.04 -8.41 -13.13
C ASP A 71 17.89 -9.08 -13.91
N GLU A 72 18.04 -9.13 -15.24
CA GLU A 72 17.04 -9.70 -16.15
C GLU A 72 16.63 -11.15 -15.78
N PRO A 73 17.54 -12.04 -15.31
CA PRO A 73 17.15 -13.37 -14.84
C PRO A 73 16.22 -13.37 -13.62
N LEU A 74 16.41 -12.47 -12.66
CA LEU A 74 15.53 -12.27 -11.50
C LEU A 74 14.16 -11.78 -11.97
N LYS A 75 14.13 -10.80 -12.87
CA LYS A 75 12.89 -10.25 -13.43
C LYS A 75 12.02 -11.31 -14.10
N GLN A 76 12.62 -12.27 -14.80
CA GLN A 76 11.92 -13.39 -15.44
C GLN A 76 11.29 -14.38 -14.45
N ARG A 77 11.71 -14.38 -13.18
CA ARG A 77 11.21 -15.29 -12.15
C ARG A 77 10.01 -14.75 -11.38
N VAL A 78 9.65 -13.48 -11.62
CA VAL A 78 8.47 -12.87 -11.06
C VAL A 78 7.22 -13.54 -11.64
N ALA A 79 6.62 -14.42 -10.87
CA ALA A 79 5.47 -15.23 -11.29
C ALA A 79 4.17 -14.41 -11.42
N MET A 80 4.03 -13.35 -10.63
CA MET A 80 2.85 -12.48 -10.62
C MET A 80 3.27 -11.03 -10.48
N ARG A 81 2.65 -10.17 -11.28
CA ARG A 81 2.77 -8.71 -11.19
C ARG A 81 1.38 -8.12 -10.96
N ILE A 82 1.25 -7.30 -9.92
CA ILE A 82 0.02 -6.57 -9.62
C ILE A 82 0.36 -5.09 -9.55
N ARG A 83 -0.37 -4.27 -10.32
CA ARG A 83 -0.35 -2.82 -10.19
C ARG A 83 -1.59 -2.39 -9.43
N LEU A 84 -1.40 -1.74 -8.28
CA LEU A 84 -2.50 -1.14 -7.53
C LEU A 84 -2.88 0.18 -8.19
N HIS A 85 -4.17 0.34 -8.48
CA HIS A 85 -4.75 1.58 -8.97
C HIS A 85 -5.48 2.29 -7.83
N SER A 86 -5.77 3.58 -8.02
CA SER A 86 -6.68 4.31 -7.13
C SER A 86 -8.03 3.60 -7.01
N LEU A 87 -8.68 3.75 -5.86
CA LEU A 87 -9.98 3.17 -5.61
C LEU A 87 -11.04 3.80 -6.54
N SER A 88 -12.02 3.02 -6.97
CA SER A 88 -13.23 3.57 -7.57
C SER A 88 -14.04 4.37 -6.53
N GLU A 89 -15.05 5.13 -6.96
CA GLU A 89 -15.96 5.83 -6.05
C GLU A 89 -16.60 4.87 -5.05
N ASN A 90 -17.18 3.76 -5.53
CA ASN A 90 -17.80 2.76 -4.67
C ASN A 90 -16.81 2.14 -3.67
N ASN A 91 -15.57 1.86 -4.09
CA ASN A 91 -14.55 1.32 -3.20
C ASN A 91 -14.04 2.38 -2.20
N THR A 92 -14.03 3.66 -2.59
CA THR A 92 -13.70 4.79 -1.70
C THR A 92 -14.74 4.93 -0.60
N ILE A 93 -16.02 4.92 -0.98
CA ILE A 93 -17.15 4.96 -0.02
C ILE A 93 -17.09 3.75 0.92
N ALA A 94 -16.90 2.55 0.39
CA ALA A 94 -16.79 1.33 1.18
C ALA A 94 -15.57 1.37 2.12
N TYR A 95 -14.44 1.89 1.65
CA TYR A 95 -13.23 2.08 2.44
C TYR A 95 -13.47 3.02 3.63
N ILE A 96 -14.08 4.18 3.39
CA ILE A 96 -14.39 5.17 4.45
C ILE A 96 -15.35 4.56 5.47
N ARG A 97 -16.44 3.93 5.01
CA ARG A 97 -17.44 3.29 5.90
C ARG A 97 -16.82 2.18 6.73
N TYR A 98 -15.98 1.33 6.14
CA TYR A 98 -15.27 0.28 6.88
C TYR A 98 -14.33 0.87 7.94
N ARG A 99 -13.59 1.94 7.61
CA ARG A 99 -12.69 2.62 8.56
C ARG A 99 -13.44 3.23 9.73
N LEU A 100 -14.58 3.87 9.48
CA LEU A 100 -15.45 4.39 10.53
C LEU A 100 -16.00 3.26 11.40
N HIS A 101 -16.46 2.18 10.79
CA HIS A 101 -17.00 1.02 11.51
C HIS A 101 -15.99 0.43 12.48
N VAL A 102 -14.74 0.25 12.03
CA VAL A 102 -13.63 -0.20 12.89
C VAL A 102 -13.34 0.78 14.03
N ALA A 103 -13.57 2.08 13.82
CA ALA A 103 -13.47 3.10 14.85
C ALA A 103 -14.71 3.19 15.77
N GLY A 104 -15.75 2.39 15.53
CA GLY A 104 -16.98 2.32 16.33
C GLY A 104 -18.04 3.36 15.96
N SER A 105 -18.06 3.83 14.71
CA SER A 105 -19.07 4.76 14.20
C SER A 105 -19.50 4.39 12.79
N ASP A 106 -20.76 4.63 12.41
CA ASP A 106 -21.28 4.20 11.11
C ASP A 106 -22.02 5.31 10.32
N ASP A 107 -22.05 6.56 10.82
CA ASP A 107 -22.93 7.61 10.27
C ASP A 107 -22.43 9.06 10.49
N ILE A 108 -21.13 9.30 10.26
CA ILE A 108 -20.54 10.65 10.43
C ILE A 108 -20.64 11.50 9.16
N PHE A 109 -20.53 10.89 7.99
CA PHE A 109 -20.52 11.58 6.69
C PHE A 109 -21.85 11.38 5.96
N THR A 110 -22.38 12.44 5.35
CA THR A 110 -23.49 12.29 4.39
C THR A 110 -23.00 11.64 3.09
N ASP A 111 -23.90 11.09 2.30
CA ASP A 111 -23.54 10.53 0.98
C ASP A 111 -22.92 11.59 0.05
N GLU A 112 -23.39 12.85 0.15
CA GLU A 112 -22.78 13.97 -0.57
C GLU A 112 -21.32 14.20 -0.14
N ALA A 113 -21.03 14.18 1.17
CA ALA A 113 -19.67 14.32 1.68
C ALA A 113 -18.77 13.20 1.15
N LEU A 114 -19.27 11.96 1.10
CA LEU A 114 -18.51 10.81 0.60
C LEU A 114 -18.20 10.93 -0.89
N SER A 115 -19.15 11.38 -1.71
CA SER A 115 -18.90 11.68 -3.13
C SER A 115 -17.90 12.83 -3.32
N ARG A 116 -17.93 13.86 -2.46
CA ARG A 116 -16.91 14.94 -2.47
C ARG A 116 -15.52 14.42 -2.13
N VAL A 117 -15.40 13.55 -1.12
CA VAL A 117 -14.10 12.92 -0.78
C VAL A 117 -13.54 12.17 -1.99
N TYR A 118 -14.35 11.39 -2.71
CA TYR A 118 -13.89 10.73 -3.93
C TYR A 118 -13.47 11.74 -5.01
N TYR A 119 -14.27 12.78 -5.23
CA TYR A 119 -13.98 13.82 -6.23
C TYR A 119 -12.59 14.45 -6.02
N PHE A 120 -12.26 14.86 -4.79
CA PHE A 120 -10.98 15.50 -4.48
C PHE A 120 -9.81 14.52 -4.34
N SER A 121 -10.05 13.32 -3.80
CA SER A 121 -8.99 12.33 -3.61
C SER A 121 -8.66 11.53 -4.86
N ARG A 122 -9.58 11.47 -5.83
CA ARG A 122 -9.54 10.56 -6.99
C ARG A 122 -9.30 9.11 -6.59
N GLY A 123 -9.79 8.71 -5.41
CA GLY A 123 -9.64 7.37 -4.86
C GLY A 123 -8.26 7.05 -4.28
N ILE A 124 -7.37 8.04 -4.11
CA ILE A 124 -6.04 7.83 -3.50
C ILE A 124 -6.21 7.69 -1.98
N PRO A 125 -5.91 6.52 -1.36
CA PRO A 125 -6.18 6.27 0.05
C PRO A 125 -5.57 7.30 1.01
N ARG A 126 -4.34 7.76 0.71
CA ARG A 126 -3.69 8.79 1.52
C ARG A 126 -4.46 10.11 1.51
N LEU A 127 -4.93 10.55 0.34
CA LEU A 127 -5.73 11.77 0.23
C LEU A 127 -7.11 11.60 0.85
N ILE A 128 -7.75 10.43 0.67
CA ILE A 128 -9.03 10.10 1.32
C ILE A 128 -8.91 10.31 2.83
N ASN A 129 -7.88 9.72 3.46
CA ASN A 129 -7.66 9.84 4.89
C ASN A 129 -7.39 11.29 5.30
N THR A 130 -6.49 12.00 4.59
CA THR A 130 -6.19 13.40 4.91
C THR A 130 -7.44 14.28 4.87
N ILE A 131 -8.29 14.13 3.84
CA ILE A 131 -9.54 14.91 3.74
C ILE A 131 -10.49 14.56 4.88
N CYS A 132 -10.71 13.26 5.14
CA CYS A 132 -11.62 12.82 6.18
C CYS A 132 -11.16 13.26 7.58
N ASP A 133 -9.87 13.15 7.89
CA ASP A 133 -9.30 13.52 9.19
C ASP A 133 -9.47 15.03 9.46
N ASN A 134 -9.21 15.88 8.46
CA ASN A 134 -9.42 17.32 8.58
C ASN A 134 -10.91 17.67 8.70
N ALA A 135 -11.78 17.01 7.94
CA ALA A 135 -13.22 17.21 8.03
C ALA A 135 -13.79 16.80 9.39
N LEU A 136 -13.28 15.71 9.98
CA LEU A 136 -13.63 15.28 11.33
C LEU A 136 -13.21 16.30 12.38
N LEU A 137 -12.00 16.86 12.25
CA LEU A 137 -11.52 17.92 13.15
C LEU A 137 -12.38 19.19 13.06
N GLU A 138 -12.62 19.69 11.84
CA GLU A 138 -13.45 20.88 11.62
C GLU A 138 -14.90 20.65 12.06
N GLY A 139 -15.48 19.49 11.74
CA GLY A 139 -16.82 19.12 12.17
C GLY A 139 -16.95 19.12 13.69
N TYR A 140 -15.94 18.60 14.40
CA TYR A 140 -15.87 18.65 15.85
C TYR A 140 -15.80 20.08 16.39
N LEU A 141 -14.92 20.92 15.84
CA LEU A 141 -14.77 22.33 16.24
C LEU A 141 -16.07 23.13 16.04
N MET A 142 -16.81 22.83 14.98
CA MET A 142 -18.11 23.44 14.65
C MET A 142 -19.30 22.78 15.37
N LYS A 143 -19.07 21.75 16.20
CA LYS A 143 -20.13 20.96 16.88
C LYS A 143 -21.18 20.41 15.91
N ARG A 144 -20.75 19.94 14.74
CA ARG A 144 -21.60 19.29 13.75
C ARG A 144 -21.81 17.82 14.12
N GLU A 145 -23.05 17.35 14.09
CA GLU A 145 -23.35 15.92 14.26
C GLU A 145 -23.02 15.10 13.01
N LYS A 146 -23.17 15.70 11.82
CA LYS A 146 -22.79 15.11 10.53
C LYS A 146 -21.98 16.07 9.68
N ILE A 147 -21.07 15.52 8.90
CA ILE A 147 -20.25 16.22 7.93
C ILE A 147 -20.90 16.10 6.56
N ASP A 148 -21.21 17.26 5.95
CA ASP A 148 -21.84 17.36 4.64
C ASP A 148 -20.86 17.75 3.53
N GLY A 149 -21.36 17.85 2.30
CA GLY A 149 -20.54 18.23 1.15
C GLY A 149 -19.93 19.63 1.27
N SER A 150 -20.61 20.57 1.93
CA SER A 150 -20.13 21.96 2.05
C SER A 150 -18.90 22.06 2.95
N LEU A 151 -18.86 21.28 4.04
CA LEU A 151 -17.70 21.19 4.90
C LEU A 151 -16.53 20.49 4.18
N MET A 152 -16.82 19.45 3.39
CA MET A 152 -15.81 18.79 2.56
C MET A 152 -15.18 19.73 1.54
N ASP A 153 -15.98 20.56 0.87
CA ASP A 153 -15.48 21.56 -0.08
C ASP A 153 -14.56 22.57 0.61
N THR A 154 -14.92 23.02 1.81
CA THR A 154 -14.09 23.95 2.61
C THR A 154 -12.74 23.31 2.97
N VAL A 155 -12.78 22.09 3.51
CA VAL A 155 -11.57 21.33 3.86
C VAL A 155 -10.68 21.09 2.65
N ALA A 156 -11.28 20.76 1.49
CA ALA A 156 -10.52 20.56 0.26
C ALA A 156 -9.81 21.84 -0.20
N VAL A 157 -10.47 23.00 -0.10
CA VAL A 157 -9.87 24.31 -0.40
C VAL A 157 -8.72 24.62 0.56
N ASP A 158 -8.90 24.40 1.86
CA ASP A 158 -7.86 24.64 2.88
C ASP A 158 -6.63 23.75 2.68
N LEU A 159 -6.84 22.52 2.21
CA LEU A 159 -5.79 21.58 1.84
C LEU A 159 -5.14 21.91 0.48
N GLY A 160 -5.61 22.93 -0.23
CA GLY A 160 -5.10 23.32 -1.55
C GLY A 160 -5.43 22.30 -2.65
N LEU A 161 -6.43 21.44 -2.45
CA LEU A 161 -6.89 20.48 -3.44
C LEU A 161 -7.74 21.21 -4.48
N LYS A 162 -7.24 21.32 -5.70
CA LYS A 162 -7.96 22.01 -6.79
C LYS A 162 -9.05 21.10 -7.36
N SER A 163 -10.24 21.66 -7.55
CA SER A 163 -11.21 21.13 -8.51
C SER A 163 -10.65 21.37 -9.91
N GLU A 164 -10.11 20.35 -10.57
CA GLU A 164 -9.88 20.47 -12.00
C GLU A 164 -11.24 20.45 -12.70
N THR A 165 -11.56 21.58 -13.33
CA THR A 165 -12.71 21.80 -14.23
C THR A 165 -12.60 20.93 -15.47
#